data_AF-A0A1F8ZYH4-F1
#
_entry.id   AF-A0A1F8ZYH4-F1
#
_cell.length_a   1.000
_cell.length_b   1.000
_cell.length_c   1.000
_cell.angle_alpha   90.00
_cell.angle_beta   90.00
_cell.angle_gamma   90.00
#
_symmetry.space_group_name_H-M   'P 1'
#
loop_
_entity.id
_entity.type
_entity.pdbx_description
1 polymer ?
#
loop_
_entity_poly.entity_id
_entity_poly.type
_entity_poly.pdbx_seq_one_letter_code
_entity_poly.pdbx_strand_id
1 'polypeptide(L)'
;EEILKMMEKGLGEEPRPMVLMSKLIPEWIPRQAQERKFVMEELKHIPPKYKHLIMIAASAAVGCHLCTETFIKIAHRAGVTKEEIGEA
;
A
#
# COMPACT_ATOMS: atom_id res chain seq x y z
N GLU A 1 0.76 14.82 -9.98
CA GLU A 1 0.11 15.34 -8.76
C GLU A 1 -1.16 14.56 -8.37
N GLU A 2 -2.07 14.25 -9.30
CA GLU A 2 -3.31 13.51 -8.98
C GLU A 2 -3.05 12.13 -8.32
N ILE A 3 -2.05 11.40 -8.79
CA ILE A 3 -1.66 10.09 -8.23
C ILE A 3 -1.25 10.21 -6.75
N LEU A 4 -0.50 11.25 -6.39
CA LEU A 4 -0.08 11.47 -5.00
C LEU A 4 -1.28 11.80 -4.10
N LYS A 5 -2.24 12.59 -4.59
CA LYS A 5 -3.50 12.85 -3.86
C LYS A 5 -4.33 11.57 -3.65
N MET A 6 -4.36 10.68 -4.64
CA MET A 6 -5.02 9.38 -4.48
C MET A 6 -4.31 8.50 -3.45
N MET A 7 -2.98 8.50 -3.43
CA MET A 7 -2.18 7.79 -2.43
C MET A 7 -2.43 8.33 -1.02
N GLU A 8 -2.45 9.66 -0.86
CA GLU A 8 -2.76 10.34 0.40
C GLU A 8 -4.15 9.97 0.93
N LYS A 9 -5.19 9.97 0.07
CA LYS A 9 -6.55 9.55 0.47
C LYS A 9 -6.58 8.10 0.98
N GLY A 10 -5.86 7.21 0.31
CA GLY A 10 -5.76 5.80 0.68
C GLY A 10 -5.04 5.61 2.01
N LEU A 11 -3.89 6.25 2.18
CA LEU A 11 -3.05 6.15 3.37
C LEU A 11 -3.64 6.89 4.57
N GLY A 12 -4.32 8.02 4.36
CA GLY A 12 -4.86 8.89 5.40
C GLY A 12 -3.86 9.94 5.92
N GLU A 13 -2.65 9.98 5.37
CA GLU A 13 -1.58 10.93 5.68
C GLU A 13 -0.76 11.19 4.42
N GLU A 14 0.06 12.24 4.44
CA GLU A 14 0.94 12.58 3.32
C GLU A 14 1.89 11.40 3.04
N PRO A 15 1.93 10.87 1.80
CA PRO A 15 2.84 9.77 1.44
C PRO A 15 4.25 10.31 1.20
N ARG A 16 4.91 10.75 2.28
CA ARG A 16 6.23 11.41 2.27
C ARG A 16 7.28 10.69 1.40
N PRO A 17 7.44 9.35 1.45
CA PRO A 17 8.38 8.66 0.58
C PRO A 17 8.07 8.85 -0.90
N MET A 18 6.79 8.80 -1.29
CA MET A 18 6.38 8.99 -2.68
C MET A 18 6.57 10.44 -3.14
N VAL A 19 6.32 11.43 -2.28
CA VAL A 19 6.59 12.85 -2.59
C VAL A 19 8.08 13.11 -2.82
N LEU A 20 8.96 12.44 -2.08
CA LEU A 20 10.41 12.54 -2.31
C LEU A 20 10.81 11.81 -3.59
N MET A 21 10.29 10.60 -3.81
CA MET A 21 10.56 9.84 -5.03
C MET A 21 10.11 10.58 -6.28
N SER A 22 8.99 11.32 -6.25
CA SER A 22 8.54 12.10 -7.42
C SER A 22 9.50 13.22 -7.82
N LYS A 23 10.33 13.71 -6.88
CA LYS A 23 11.35 14.73 -7.14
C LYS A 23 12.65 14.13 -7.64
N LEU A 24 12.97 12.90 -7.22
CA LEU A 24 14.21 12.20 -7.60
C LEU A 24 14.06 11.44 -8.92
N ILE A 25 12.95 10.72 -9.08
CA ILE A 25 12.66 9.78 -10.17
C ILE A 25 11.16 9.96 -10.53
N PRO A 26 10.78 10.99 -11.32
CA PRO A 26 9.39 11.31 -11.58
C PRO A 26 8.56 10.18 -12.22
N GLU A 27 9.20 9.33 -13.04
CA GLU A 27 8.60 8.16 -13.67
C GLU A 27 8.22 7.05 -12.67
N TRP A 28 8.75 7.10 -11.44
CA TRP A 28 8.42 6.16 -10.39
C TRP A 28 6.94 6.22 -10.00
N ILE A 29 6.35 7.42 -9.98
CA ILE A 29 4.97 7.64 -9.53
C ILE A 29 3.93 6.96 -10.42
N PRO A 30 3.93 7.16 -11.76
CA PRO A 30 3.00 6.45 -12.63
C PRO A 30 3.26 4.94 -12.61
N ARG A 31 4.51 4.49 -12.50
CA ARG A 31 4.84 3.07 -12.39
C ARG A 31 4.25 2.45 -11.12
N GLN A 32 4.46 3.08 -9.96
CA GLN A 32 3.90 2.63 -8.69
C GLN A 32 2.37 2.56 -8.74
N ALA A 33 1.71 3.53 -9.39
CA ALA A 33 0.27 3.51 -9.59
C ALA A 33 -0.19 2.33 -10.45
N GLN A 34 0.54 2.03 -11.52
CA GLN A 34 0.27 0.88 -12.40
C GLN A 34 0.45 -0.45 -11.65
N GLU A 35 1.52 -0.61 -10.89
CA GLU A 35 1.76 -1.82 -10.09
C GLU A 35 0.67 -2.02 -9.03
N ARG A 36 0.26 -0.93 -8.37
CA ARG A 36 -0.87 -0.97 -7.44
C ARG A 36 -2.18 -1.34 -8.12
N LYS A 37 -2.45 -0.79 -9.31
CA LYS A 37 -3.65 -1.12 -10.09
C LYS A 37 -3.67 -2.60 -10.46
N PHE A 38 -2.56 -3.12 -10.97
CA PHE A 38 -2.42 -4.54 -11.30
C PHE A 38 -2.78 -5.42 -10.09
N VAL A 39 -2.13 -5.16 -8.94
CA VAL A 39 -2.36 -5.95 -7.73
C VAL A 39 -3.80 -5.80 -7.24
N MET A 40 -4.31 -4.58 -7.07
CA MET A 40 -5.59 -4.34 -6.39
C MET A 40 -6.80 -4.58 -7.28
N GLU A 41 -6.74 -4.27 -8.57
CA GLU A 41 -7.89 -4.26 -9.48
C GLU A 41 -7.85 -5.41 -10.50
N GLU A 42 -6.67 -5.70 -11.09
CA GLU A 42 -6.58 -6.63 -12.21
C GLU A 42 -6.48 -8.10 -11.77
N LEU A 43 -5.87 -8.37 -10.61
CA LEU A 43 -5.87 -9.71 -10.00
C LEU A 43 -7.24 -10.05 -9.40
N LYS A 44 -8.14 -10.59 -10.21
CA LYS A 44 -9.54 -10.88 -9.84
C LYS A 44 -9.72 -12.08 -8.91
N HIS A 45 -8.77 -13.02 -8.90
CA HIS A 45 -8.91 -14.28 -8.16
C HIS A 45 -8.52 -14.19 -6.68
N ILE A 46 -7.89 -13.10 -6.26
CA ILE A 46 -7.52 -12.86 -4.87
C ILE A 46 -8.46 -11.78 -4.32
N PRO A 47 -9.28 -12.07 -3.30
CA PRO A 47 -10.10 -11.04 -2.66
C PRO A 47 -9.25 -9.89 -2.09
N PRO A 48 -9.74 -8.63 -2.09
CA PRO A 48 -8.99 -7.47 -1.62
C PRO A 48 -8.38 -7.61 -0.22
N LYS A 49 -9.12 -8.24 0.71
CA LYS A 49 -8.65 -8.54 2.06
C LYS A 49 -7.32 -9.29 2.06
N TYR A 50 -7.22 -10.39 1.30
CA TYR A 50 -6.02 -11.21 1.27
C TYR A 50 -4.84 -10.48 0.62
N LYS A 51 -5.08 -9.57 -0.33
CA LYS A 51 -4.02 -8.72 -0.88
C LYS A 51 -3.39 -7.84 0.20
N HIS A 52 -4.21 -7.27 1.09
CA HIS A 52 -3.72 -6.49 2.23
C HIS A 52 -2.89 -7.32 3.19
N LEU A 53 -3.38 -8.50 3.58
CA LEU A 53 -2.66 -9.40 4.48
C LEU A 53 -1.33 -9.87 3.88
N ILE A 54 -1.29 -10.19 2.58
CA ILE A 54 -0.04 -10.56 1.88
C ILE A 54 0.97 -9.41 1.90
N MET A 55 0.53 -8.15 1.70
CA MET A 55 1.44 -7.00 1.78
C MET A 55 2.01 -6.80 3.18
N ILE A 56 1.20 -7.00 4.23
CA ILE A 56 1.66 -6.96 5.63
C ILE A 56 2.68 -8.07 5.88
N ALA A 57 2.35 -9.32 5.57
CA ALA A 57 3.24 -10.47 5.75
C ALA A 57 4.58 -10.29 5.02
N ALA A 58 4.56 -9.86 3.75
CA ALA A 58 5.78 -9.61 2.98
C ALA A 58 6.64 -8.49 3.59
N SER A 59 6.01 -7.40 4.04
CA SER A 59 6.73 -6.28 4.67
C SER A 59 7.37 -6.67 6.01
N ALA A 60 6.66 -7.47 6.80
CA ALA A 60 7.11 -7.97 8.09
C ALA A 60 8.26 -8.98 7.92
N ALA A 61 8.14 -9.91 6.96
CA ALA A 61 9.18 -10.89 6.65
C ALA A 61 10.50 -10.24 6.19
N VAL A 62 10.43 -9.13 5.47
CA VAL A 62 11.61 -8.35 5.05
C VAL A 62 12.13 -7.43 6.17
N GLY A 63 11.38 -7.22 7.25
CA GLY A 63 11.75 -6.36 8.36
C GLY A 63 11.63 -4.86 8.07
N CYS A 64 10.86 -4.46 7.05
CA CYS A 64 10.66 -3.04 6.73
C CYS A 64 9.59 -2.42 7.65
N HIS A 65 10.00 -1.86 8.79
CA HIS A 65 9.08 -1.26 9.77
C HIS A 65 8.09 -0.26 9.15
N LEU A 66 8.60 0.69 8.35
CA LEU A 66 7.77 1.71 7.69
C LEU A 66 6.75 1.08 6.73
N CYS A 67 7.17 0.05 5.97
CA CYS A 67 6.30 -0.64 5.04
C CYS A 67 5.18 -1.38 5.79
N THR A 68 5.53 -2.07 6.88
CA THR A 68 4.58 -2.79 7.72
C THR A 68 3.55 -1.84 8.33
N GLU A 69 3.99 -0.73 8.92
CA GLU A 69 3.08 0.29 9.46
C GLU A 69 2.15 0.86 8.37
N THR A 70 2.71 1.17 7.20
CA THR A 70 1.95 1.68 6.04
C THR A 70 0.87 0.70 5.60
N PHE A 71 1.20 -0.58 5.45
CA PHE A 71 0.23 -1.58 5.00
C PHE A 71 -0.79 -1.94 6.08
N ILE A 72 -0.44 -1.90 7.37
CA ILE A 72 -1.39 -2.02 8.49
C ILE A 72 -2.42 -0.88 8.43
N LYS A 73 -1.98 0.38 8.28
CA LYS A 73 -2.88 1.54 8.18
C LYS A 73 -3.85 1.39 7.00
N ILE A 74 -3.33 1.00 5.83
CA ILE A 74 -4.13 0.82 4.62
C ILE A 74 -5.14 -0.33 4.80
N ALA A 75 -4.72 -1.47 5.36
CA ALA A 75 -5.59 -2.62 5.60
C ALA A 75 -6.72 -2.28 6.59
N HIS A 76 -6.38 -1.61 7.70
CA HIS A 76 -7.36 -1.19 8.68
C HIS A 76 -8.39 -0.22 8.09
N ARG A 77 -7.96 0.74 7.26
CA ARG A 77 -8.87 1.65 6.53
C ARG A 77 -9.73 0.93 5.49
N ALA A 78 -9.28 -0.22 4.99
CA ALA A 78 -10.05 -1.08 4.09
C ALA A 78 -11.01 -2.04 4.84
N GLY A 79 -11.06 -1.98 6.17
CA GLY A 79 -11.99 -2.77 7.00
C GLY A 79 -11.47 -4.15 7.41
N VAL A 80 -10.17 -4.43 7.23
CA VAL A 80 -9.53 -5.65 7.76
C VAL A 80 -9.44 -5.54 9.29
N THR A 81 -9.77 -6.60 10.03
CA THR A 81 -9.80 -6.53 11.49
C THR A 81 -8.40 -6.53 12.10
N LYS A 82 -8.28 -6.12 13.36
CA LYS A 82 -7.00 -6.12 14.08
C LYS A 82 -6.47 -7.52 14.30
N GLU A 83 -7.37 -8.47 14.50
CA GLU A 83 -7.05 -9.89 14.69
C GLU A 83 -6.47 -10.47 13.39
N GLU A 84 -7.11 -10.21 12.25
CA GLU A 84 -6.61 -10.63 10.93
C GLU A 84 -5.26 -9.98 10.60
N ILE A 85 -5.08 -8.70 10.94
CA ILE A 85 -3.80 -7.99 10.77
C ILE A 85 -2.71 -8.56 11.69
N GLY A 86 -3.06 -8.95 12.92
CA GLY A 86 -2.11 -9.49 13.88
C GLY A 86 -1.72 -10.94 13.61
N GLU A 87 -2.55 -11.71 12.90
CA GLU A 87 -2.26 -13.07 12.44
C GLU A 87 -1.30 -13.09 11.24
N ALA A 88 -1.39 -12.10 10.35
CA ALA A 88 -0.61 -12.00 9.12
C ALA A 88 0.86 -11.60 9.34
#